data_AF-A0A7V2M717-F1
#
_entry.id   AF-A0A7V2M717-F1
#
_cell.length_a   1.000
_cell.length_b   1.000
_cell.length_c   1.000
_cell.angle_alpha   90.00
_cell.angle_beta   90.00
_cell.angle_gamma   90.00
#
_symmetry.space_group_name_H-M   'P 1'
#
loop_
_entity.id
_entity.type
_entity.pdbx_description
1 polymer ?
#
loop_
_entity_poly.entity_id
_entity_poly.type
_entity_poly.pdbx_seq_one_letter_code
_entity_poly.pdbx_strand_id
1 'polypeptide(L)' 'MPAPKRKGEQRSDSVPLPGAVDQLEKITRLLALLAVKGESQPEKIKVLSGAGFSNTEIAELLGLTSNAVNVALHRLRAKR' A
#
# COMPACT_ATOMS: atom_id res chain seq x y z
N MET A 1 -26.27 43.80 28.52
CA MET A 1 -25.07 43.88 27.68
C MET A 1 -24.43 42.50 27.63
N PRO A 2 -24.52 41.73 26.53
CA PRO A 2 -23.96 40.38 26.45
C PRO A 2 -22.50 40.38 26.00
N ALA A 3 -21.69 39.52 26.62
CA ALA A 3 -20.27 39.34 26.34
C ALA A 3 -20.01 38.62 25.00
N PRO A 4 -18.92 38.96 24.27
CA PRO A 4 -18.56 38.23 23.04
C PRO A 4 -17.79 36.95 23.37
N LYS A 5 -18.32 35.80 22.92
CA LYS A 5 -17.64 34.51 22.97
C LYS A 5 -16.42 34.53 22.05
N ARG A 6 -15.23 34.24 22.59
CA ARG A 6 -13.98 34.17 21.82
C ARG A 6 -14.04 33.02 20.83
N LYS A 7 -13.65 33.37 19.61
CA LYS A 7 -13.69 32.63 18.35
C LYS A 7 -12.76 31.41 18.40
N GLY A 8 -13.24 30.29 17.89
CA GLY A 8 -12.70 28.95 18.07
C GLY A 8 -11.25 28.76 17.62
N GLU A 9 -10.60 27.80 18.28
CA GLU A 9 -9.40 27.10 17.88
C GLU A 9 -9.38 26.82 16.38
N GLN A 10 -8.37 27.37 15.71
CA GLN A 10 -7.99 26.98 14.37
C GLN A 10 -7.42 25.55 14.44
N ARG A 11 -8.24 24.55 14.13
CA ARG A 11 -7.74 23.24 13.70
C ARG A 11 -6.96 23.49 12.41
N SER A 12 -5.66 23.29 12.47
CA SER A 12 -4.79 23.23 11.30
C SER A 12 -5.12 21.96 10.52
N ASP A 13 -6.24 21.97 9.80
CA ASP A 13 -6.50 21.00 8.75
C ASP A 13 -5.49 21.32 7.64
N SER A 14 -4.34 20.64 7.65
CA SER A 14 -3.43 20.62 6.53
C SER A 14 -4.15 19.92 5.38
N VAL A 15 -4.85 20.70 4.57
CA VAL A 15 -5.53 20.23 3.36
C VAL A 15 -4.49 19.49 2.52
N PRO A 16 -4.62 18.16 2.29
CA PRO A 16 -3.70 17.44 1.44
C PRO A 16 -3.74 18.09 0.06
N LEU A 17 -2.56 18.44 -0.47
CA LEU A 17 -2.43 18.97 -1.84
C LEU A 17 -3.15 18.00 -2.80
N PRO A 18 -4.09 18.48 -3.63
CA PRO A 18 -4.77 17.64 -4.61
C PRO A 18 -3.72 16.94 -5.49
N GLY A 19 -3.68 15.60 -5.45
CA GLY A 19 -2.71 14.77 -6.18
C GLY A 19 -1.49 14.27 -5.41
N ALA A 20 -1.27 14.70 -4.16
CA ALA A 20 -0.17 14.19 -3.33
C ALA A 20 -0.35 12.70 -2.97
N VAL A 21 -1.60 12.26 -2.79
CA VAL A 21 -1.94 10.85 -2.53
C VAL A 21 -1.53 9.96 -3.72
N ASP A 22 -1.83 10.40 -4.95
CA ASP A 22 -1.47 9.67 -6.17
C ASP A 22 0.05 9.59 -6.39
N GLN A 23 0.79 10.64 -6.02
CA GLN A 23 2.26 10.64 -6.12
C GLN A 23 2.90 9.68 -5.13
N LEU A 24 2.41 9.66 -3.88
CA LEU A 24 2.91 8.75 -2.85
C LEU A 24 2.61 7.29 -3.21
N GLU A 25 1.43 7.02 -3.77
CA GLU A 25 1.08 5.68 -4.25
C GLU A 25 2.03 5.23 -5.37
N LYS A 26 2.30 6.10 -6.36
CA LYS A 26 3.26 5.80 -7.45
C LYS A 26 4.65 5.48 -6.92
N ILE A 27 5.15 6.27 -5.97
CA ILE A 27 6.46 6.02 -5.33
C ILE A 27 6.44 4.67 -4.61
N THR A 28 5.39 4.37 -3.86
CA THR A 28 5.24 3.10 -3.14
C THR A 28 5.25 1.91 -4.09
N ARG A 29 4.50 1.98 -5.21
CA ARG A 29 4.49 0.94 -6.24
C ARG A 29 5.86 0.75 -6.89
N LEU A 30 6.59 1.84 -7.16
CA LEU A 30 7.95 1.76 -7.72
C LEU A 30 8.95 1.11 -6.74
N LEU A 31 8.90 1.49 -5.46
CA LEU A 31 9.76 0.91 -4.43
C LEU A 31 9.46 -0.58 -4.23
N ALA A 32 8.18 -0.96 -4.23
CA ALA A 32 7.77 -2.36 -4.16
C ALA A 32 8.35 -3.19 -5.32
N LEU A 33 8.28 -2.68 -6.56
CA LEU A 33 8.86 -3.33 -7.73
C LEU A 33 10.38 -3.44 -7.66
N LEU A 34 11.05 -2.41 -7.14
CA LEU A 34 12.49 -2.41 -6.95
C LEU A 34 12.93 -3.44 -5.91
N ALA A 35 12.19 -3.54 -4.80
CA ALA A 35 12.49 -4.45 -3.69
C ALA A 35 12.43 -5.93 -4.09
N VAL A 36 11.63 -6.27 -5.11
CA VAL A 36 11.47 -7.65 -5.59
C VAL A 36 12.16 -7.92 -6.93
N LYS A 37 13.05 -7.01 -7.36
CA LYS A 37 13.78 -7.13 -8.62
C LYS A 37 14.76 -8.29 -8.56
N GLY A 38 14.71 -9.18 -9.55
CA GLY A 38 15.60 -10.36 -9.63
C GLY A 38 15.10 -11.59 -8.87
N GLU A 39 14.08 -11.44 -8.03
CA GLU A 39 13.50 -12.54 -7.27
C GLU A 39 12.64 -13.48 -8.11
N SER A 40 12.49 -14.72 -7.66
CA SER A 40 11.52 -15.66 -8.23
C SER A 40 10.09 -15.22 -7.91
N GLN A 41 9.13 -15.49 -8.79
CA GLN A 41 7.73 -15.07 -8.59
C GLN A 41 7.14 -15.45 -7.21
N PRO A 42 7.36 -16.67 -6.67
CA PRO A 42 6.92 -17.00 -5.32
C PRO A 42 7.57 -16.12 -4.23
N GLU A 43 8.87 -15.83 -4.36
CA GLU A 43 9.56 -14.95 -3.41
C GLU A 43 9.09 -13.50 -3.52
N LYS A 44 8.80 -12.98 -4.74
CA LYS A 44 8.17 -11.65 -4.91
C LYS A 44 6.87 -11.54 -4.12
N ILE A 45 5.99 -12.53 -4.27
CA ILE A 45 4.70 -12.58 -3.59
C ILE A 45 4.88 -12.63 -2.07
N LYS A 46 5.84 -13.43 -1.59
CA LYS A 46 6.16 -13.57 -0.17
C LYS A 46 6.67 -12.27 0.45
N VAL A 47 7.61 -11.59 -0.23
CA VAL A 47 8.17 -10.31 0.23
C VAL A 47 7.09 -9.24 0.30
N LEU A 48 6.28 -9.08 -0.76
CA LEU A 48 5.22 -8.07 -0.79
C LEU A 48 4.12 -8.36 0.25
N SER A 49 3.72 -9.62 0.43
CA SER A 49 2.75 -9.99 1.47
C SER A 49 3.31 -9.72 2.87
N GLY A 50 4.60 -9.99 3.11
CA GLY A 50 5.28 -9.67 4.36
C GLY A 50 5.40 -8.16 4.63
N ALA A 51 5.45 -7.35 3.57
CA ALA A 51 5.44 -5.90 3.64
C ALA A 51 4.02 -5.30 3.84
N GLY A 52 2.98 -6.13 3.94
CA GLY A 52 1.61 -5.69 4.23
C GLY A 52 0.75 -5.37 3.01
N PHE A 53 1.23 -5.62 1.78
CA PHE A 53 0.40 -5.49 0.59
C PHE A 53 -0.69 -6.55 0.57
N SER A 54 -1.90 -6.14 0.17
CA SER A 54 -3.03 -7.04 -0.06
C SER A 54 -2.81 -7.90 -1.31
N ASN A 55 -3.53 -9.03 -1.40
CA ASN A 55 -3.40 -9.92 -2.56
C ASN A 55 -3.83 -9.26 -3.87
N THR A 56 -4.77 -8.32 -3.81
CA THR A 56 -5.21 -7.50 -4.95
C THR A 56 -4.12 -6.54 -5.40
N GLU A 57 -3.47 -5.83 -4.48
CA GLU A 57 -2.37 -4.92 -4.82
C GLU A 57 -1.16 -5.68 -5.38
N ILE A 58 -0.84 -6.84 -4.81
CA ILE A 58 0.22 -7.72 -5.33
C ILE A 58 -0.13 -8.20 -6.74
N ALA A 59 -1.38 -8.58 -6.98
CA ALA A 59 -1.84 -9.01 -8.28
C ALA A 59 -1.72 -7.89 -9.32
N GLU A 60 -2.12 -6.67 -8.98
CA GLU A 60 -1.94 -5.50 -9.85
C GLU A 60 -0.46 -5.20 -10.12
N LEU A 61 0.38 -5.20 -9.08
CA LEU A 61 1.80 -4.89 -9.19
C LEU A 61 2.56 -5.90 -10.06
N LEU A 62 2.22 -7.18 -9.97
CA LEU A 62 2.93 -8.26 -10.64
C LEU A 62 2.25 -8.72 -11.95
N GLY A 63 1.11 -8.15 -12.32
CA GLY A 63 0.34 -8.57 -13.50
C GLY A 63 -0.26 -9.97 -13.35
N LEU A 64 -0.75 -10.30 -12.16
CA LEU A 64 -1.33 -11.60 -11.81
C LEU A 64 -2.82 -11.47 -11.47
N THR A 65 -3.44 -12.60 -11.13
CA THR A 65 -4.78 -12.62 -10.51
C THR A 65 -4.65 -12.80 -9.00
N SER A 66 -5.58 -12.23 -8.23
CA SER A 66 -5.62 -12.40 -6.76
C SER A 66 -5.70 -13.87 -6.35
N ASN A 67 -6.34 -14.72 -7.18
CA ASN A 67 -6.38 -16.16 -6.95
C ASN A 67 -5.00 -16.82 -7.10
N ALA A 68 -4.22 -16.44 -8.12
CA ALA A 68 -2.85 -16.93 -8.28
C ALA A 68 -1.96 -16.55 -7.09
N VAL A 69 -2.11 -15.33 -6.57
CA VAL A 69 -1.41 -14.86 -5.37
C VAL A 69 -1.81 -15.70 -4.13
N ASN A 70 -3.10 -15.92 -3.92
CA ASN A 70 -3.60 -16.76 -2.83
C ASN A 70 -3.04 -18.19 -2.87
N VAL A 71 -3.08 -18.83 -4.05
CA VAL A 71 -2.55 -20.18 -4.25
C VAL A 71 -1.04 -20.22 -4.00
N ALA A 72 -0.29 -19.22 -4.48
CA ALA A 72 1.14 -19.12 -4.23
C ALA A 72 1.46 -19.00 -2.73
N LEU A 73 0.76 -18.13 -2.00
CA LEU A 73 0.91 -17.98 -0.56
C LEU A 73 0.54 -19.26 0.21
N HIS A 74 -0.54 -19.94 -0.19
CA HIS A 74 -0.93 -21.22 0.41
C HIS A 74 0.17 -22.27 0.23
N ARG A 75 0.72 -22.40 -0.99
CA ARG A 75 1.83 -23.33 -1.27
C ARG A 75 3.09 -23.00 -0.48
N LEU A 76 3.42 -21.72 -0.32
CA LEU A 76 4.56 -21.26 0.49
C LEU A 76 4.39 -21.60 1.97
N ARG A 77 3.17 -21.52 2.50
CA ARG A 77 2.85 -21.92 3.88
C ARG A 77 2.95 -23.43 4.08
N ALA A 78 2.48 -24.21 3.11
CA ALA A 78 2.53 -25.66 3.16
C ALA A 78 3.95 -26.25 3.03
N LYS A 79 4.92 -25.46 2.53
CA LYS A 79 6.33 -25.85 2.39
C LYS A 79 7.17 -25.53 3.64
N ARG A 80 6.62 -24.80 4.61
CA ARG A 80 7.26 -24.57 5.92
C ARG A 80 7.02 -25.75 6.83
#